data_AF-A0A4Q3L237-F1
#
_entry.id   AF-A0A4Q3L237-F1
#
_cell.length_a   1.000
_cell.length_b   1.000
_cell.length_c   1.000
_cell.angle_alpha   90.00
_cell.angle_beta   90.00
_cell.angle_gamma   90.00
#
_symmetry.space_group_name_H-M   'P 1'
#
loop_
_entity.id
_entity.type
_entity.pdbx_description
1 polymer ?
#
loop_
_entity_poly.entity_id
_entity_poly.type
_entity_poly.pdbx_seq_one_letter_code
_entity_poly.pdbx_strand_id
1 'polypeptide(L)'
;MAGPILDDARGAVVRTPKPAAPNAADGLVTTMRDYSRFGAWVVRHADLSDTLFRAMVAPVVNTGSPNQFMSLGWEVRPVRSQPGQEYLLVHSGRDEGLLALIVLLPRSRRGLVILTNADNGGQVAIQVLRATLNLPELAP
;
A
#
# COMPACT_ATOMS: atom_id res chain seq x y z
N MET A 1 4.13 26.26 5.46
CA MET A 1 5.20 25.23 5.49
C MET A 1 5.54 24.87 4.06
N ALA A 2 6.83 24.76 3.71
CA ALA A 2 7.22 24.18 2.43
C ALA A 2 6.79 22.70 2.42
N GLY A 3 6.27 22.21 1.28
CA GLY A 3 5.89 20.81 1.12
C GLY A 3 7.09 19.86 1.20
N PRO A 4 6.88 18.53 1.14
CA PRO A 4 7.98 17.58 1.08
C PRO A 4 8.88 17.85 -0.13
N ILE A 5 10.19 17.67 0.04
CA ILE A 5 11.16 17.68 -1.05
C ILE A 5 11.13 16.29 -1.68
N LEU A 6 10.75 16.23 -2.95
CA LEU A 6 10.71 15.02 -3.76
C LEU A 6 11.82 15.08 -4.80
N ASP A 7 12.38 13.93 -5.19
CA ASP A 7 13.48 13.86 -6.16
C ASP A 7 13.11 12.99 -7.38
N ASP A 8 13.30 13.51 -8.59
CA ASP A 8 13.14 12.73 -9.83
C ASP A 8 14.22 11.63 -9.93
N ALA A 9 14.13 10.78 -10.95
CA ALA A 9 15.08 9.69 -11.15
C ALA A 9 16.55 10.14 -11.28
N ARG A 10 16.80 11.43 -11.57
CA ARG A 10 18.13 12.06 -11.70
C ARG A 10 18.56 12.83 -10.44
N GLY A 11 17.72 12.86 -9.40
CA GLY A 11 17.98 13.58 -8.16
C GLY A 11 17.63 15.08 -8.22
N ALA A 12 16.86 15.51 -9.23
CA ALA A 12 16.38 16.89 -9.31
C ALA A 12 15.14 17.07 -8.42
N VAL A 13 15.07 18.19 -7.71
CA VAL A 13 13.94 18.50 -6.82
C VAL A 13 12.67 18.71 -7.64
N VAL A 14 11.64 17.92 -7.31
CA VAL A 14 10.28 17.99 -7.83
C VAL A 14 9.39 18.65 -6.79
N ARG A 15 8.50 19.55 -7.26
CA ARG A 15 7.47 20.15 -6.40
C ARG A 15 6.18 19.40 -6.57
N THR A 16 5.60 18.97 -5.46
CA THR A 16 4.26 18.37 -5.46
C THR A 16 3.23 19.44 -5.86
N PRO A 17 2.50 19.26 -6.97
CA PRO A 17 1.46 20.21 -7.36
C PRO A 17 0.30 20.14 -6.36
N LYS A 18 -0.29 21.30 -6.04
CA LYS A 18 -1.53 21.34 -5.27
C LYS A 18 -2.69 20.92 -6.18
N PRO A 19 -3.53 19.95 -5.78
CA PRO A 19 -4.72 19.59 -6.57
C PRO A 19 -5.62 20.81 -6.80
N ALA A 20 -6.09 21.00 -8.04
CA ALA A 20 -6.98 22.11 -8.40
C ALA A 20 -8.42 21.92 -7.87
N ALA A 21 -8.81 20.66 -7.65
CA ALA A 21 -10.11 20.27 -7.11
C ALA A 21 -9.97 18.98 -6.27
N PRO A 22 -10.95 18.66 -5.40
CA PRO A 22 -10.99 17.39 -4.71
C PRO A 22 -11.05 16.22 -5.71
N ASN A 23 -10.28 15.17 -5.44
CA ASN A 23 -10.27 13.95 -6.23
C ASN A 23 -10.26 12.76 -5.27
N ALA A 24 -11.14 11.79 -5.51
CA ALA A 24 -11.27 10.60 -4.69
C ALA A 24 -10.27 9.49 -5.08
N ALA A 25 -9.67 9.59 -6.27
CA ALA A 25 -8.65 8.65 -6.74
C ALA A 25 -7.24 9.05 -6.31
N ASP A 26 -6.97 10.34 -6.10
CA ASP A 26 -5.63 10.86 -5.88
C ASP A 26 -5.62 12.24 -5.16
N GLY A 27 -4.48 12.64 -4.61
CA GLY A 27 -4.26 13.96 -3.99
C GLY A 27 -4.39 13.98 -2.47
N LEU A 28 -4.55 12.82 -1.82
CA LEU A 28 -4.52 12.70 -0.36
C LEU A 28 -3.10 12.99 0.16
N VAL A 29 -2.98 13.99 1.04
CA VAL A 29 -1.74 14.23 1.79
C VAL A 29 -1.86 13.61 3.17
N THR A 30 -0.87 12.80 3.55
CA THR A 30 -0.86 12.07 4.83
C THR A 30 0.54 12.06 5.45
N THR A 31 0.67 11.48 6.64
CA THR A 31 1.94 11.26 7.33
C THR A 31 2.17 9.76 7.54
N MET A 32 3.43 9.37 7.80
CA MET A 32 3.74 7.99 8.20
C MET A 32 2.90 7.53 9.40
N ARG A 33 2.69 8.42 10.39
CA ARG A 33 1.90 8.13 11.59
C ARG A 33 0.43 7.89 11.23
N ASP A 34 -0.17 8.76 10.43
CA ASP A 34 -1.60 8.67 10.12
C ASP A 34 -1.90 7.51 9.17
N TYR A 35 -1.04 7.28 8.18
CA TYR A 35 -1.23 6.15 7.28
C TYR A 35 -1.00 4.80 7.98
N SER A 36 -0.08 4.75 8.94
CA SER A 36 0.09 3.57 9.82
C SER A 36 -1.13 3.32 10.72
N ARG A 37 -1.73 4.39 11.27
CA ARG A 37 -2.97 4.29 12.06
C ARG A 37 -4.14 3.81 11.20
N PHE A 38 -4.26 4.32 9.98
CA PHE A 38 -5.25 3.85 9.01
C PHE A 38 -5.07 2.35 8.72
N GLY A 39 -3.84 1.90 8.44
CA GLY A 39 -3.55 0.48 8.25
C GLY A 39 -3.93 -0.39 9.46
N ALA A 40 -3.60 0.05 10.67
CA ALA A 40 -3.97 -0.65 11.89
C ALA A 40 -5.48 -0.71 12.12
N TRP A 41 -6.22 0.34 11.72
CA TRP A 41 -7.68 0.39 11.74
C TRP A 41 -8.28 -0.58 10.71
N VAL A 42 -7.75 -0.63 9.48
CA VAL A 42 -8.17 -1.59 8.44
C VAL A 42 -7.94 -3.04 8.86
N VAL A 43 -6.79 -3.34 9.48
CA VAL A 43 -6.51 -4.68 10.05
C VAL A 43 -7.54 -5.09 11.12
N ARG A 44 -8.17 -4.12 11.79
CA ARG A 44 -9.27 -4.32 12.75
C ARG A 44 -10.65 -4.20 12.09
N HIS A 45 -10.73 -4.44 10.78
CA HIS A 45 -11.94 -4.39 9.95
C HIS A 45 -12.55 -3.00 9.74
N ALA A 46 -11.82 -1.92 10.06
CA ALA A 46 -12.23 -0.55 9.77
C ALA A 46 -13.64 -0.18 10.29
N ASP A 47 -14.05 -0.78 11.41
CA ASP A 47 -15.40 -0.66 11.99
C ASP A 47 -16.55 -0.95 10.98
N LEU A 48 -16.24 -1.67 9.90
CA LEU A 48 -17.20 -2.11 8.90
C LEU A 48 -17.95 -3.33 9.43
N SER A 49 -19.20 -3.49 9.01
CA SER A 49 -19.90 -4.77 9.21
C SER A 49 -19.09 -5.91 8.56
N ASP A 50 -19.16 -7.11 9.14
CA ASP A 50 -18.46 -8.27 8.58
C ASP A 50 -18.80 -8.51 7.10
N THR A 51 -20.04 -8.25 6.70
CA THR A 51 -20.48 -8.37 5.30
C THR A 51 -19.76 -7.38 4.41
N LEU A 52 -19.65 -6.11 4.84
CA LEU A 52 -18.99 -5.07 4.05
C LEU A 52 -17.47 -5.26 4.01
N PHE A 53 -16.85 -5.62 5.14
CA PHE A 53 -15.42 -5.92 5.15
C PHE A 53 -15.08 -7.12 4.25
N ARG A 54 -15.88 -8.19 4.30
CA ARG A 54 -15.74 -9.33 3.38
C ARG A 54 -15.86 -8.91 1.93
N ALA A 55 -16.83 -8.06 1.59
CA ALA A 55 -16.97 -7.54 0.23
C ALA A 55 -15.77 -6.67 -0.20
N MET A 56 -15.22 -5.87 0.71
CA MET A 56 -14.06 -5.01 0.43
C MET A 56 -12.81 -5.81 0.04
N VAL A 57 -12.58 -6.95 0.71
CA VAL A 57 -11.38 -7.79 0.54
C VAL A 57 -11.60 -9.02 -0.34
N ALA A 58 -12.82 -9.22 -0.84
CA ALA A 58 -13.13 -10.35 -1.73
C ALA A 58 -12.45 -10.14 -3.09
N PRO A 59 -11.75 -11.15 -3.64
CA PRO A 59 -11.20 -11.07 -4.98
C PRO A 59 -12.29 -10.72 -6.02
N VAL A 60 -12.11 -9.63 -6.78
CA VAL A 60 -13.07 -9.21 -7.82
C VAL A 60 -12.50 -9.46 -9.23
N VAL A 61 -11.30 -8.95 -9.52
CA VAL A 61 -10.69 -9.05 -10.85
C VAL A 61 -9.27 -9.60 -10.73
N ASN A 62 -8.91 -10.66 -11.45
CA ASN A 62 -7.52 -11.12 -11.51
C ASN A 62 -6.67 -10.11 -12.31
N THR A 63 -5.49 -9.76 -11.81
CA THR A 63 -4.61 -8.75 -12.44
C THR A 63 -3.80 -9.27 -13.63
N GLY A 64 -3.99 -10.53 -14.01
CA GLY A 64 -3.15 -11.24 -14.97
C GLY A 64 -2.00 -12.02 -14.31
N SER A 65 -1.77 -11.84 -13.01
CA SER A 65 -0.79 -12.62 -12.25
C SER A 65 -1.45 -13.70 -11.39
N PRO A 66 -0.79 -14.87 -11.19
CA PRO A 66 -1.32 -15.92 -10.35
C PRO A 66 -1.57 -15.43 -8.92
N ASN A 67 -2.78 -15.69 -8.41
CA ASN A 67 -3.17 -15.34 -7.04
C ASN A 67 -3.08 -13.83 -6.69
N GLN A 68 -3.15 -12.93 -7.67
CA GLN A 68 -3.22 -11.49 -7.45
C GLN A 68 -4.54 -10.96 -8.02
N PHE A 69 -5.27 -10.20 -7.20
CA PHE A 69 -6.60 -9.71 -7.55
C PHE A 69 -6.77 -8.26 -7.14
N MET A 70 -7.44 -7.46 -7.96
CA MET A 70 -8.05 -6.22 -7.51
C MET A 70 -9.37 -6.52 -6.82
N SER A 71 -9.60 -5.81 -5.71
CA SER A 71 -10.82 -5.80 -4.92
C SER A 71 -11.30 -4.34 -4.77
N LEU A 72 -12.15 -4.03 -3.78
CA LEU A 72 -12.66 -2.66 -3.62
C LEU A 72 -11.61 -1.76 -2.98
N GLY A 73 -10.79 -1.13 -3.80
CA GLY A 73 -9.73 -0.21 -3.35
C GLY A 73 -8.52 -0.90 -2.74
N TRP A 74 -8.34 -2.21 -2.98
CA TRP A 74 -7.18 -2.97 -2.53
C TRP A 74 -6.76 -3.98 -3.59
N GLU A 75 -5.47 -4.20 -3.72
CA GLU A 75 -4.95 -5.45 -4.26
C GLU A 75 -4.95 -6.51 -3.14
N VAL A 76 -5.37 -7.73 -3.48
CA VAL A 76 -5.48 -8.86 -2.56
C VAL A 76 -4.67 -10.04 -3.08
N ARG A 77 -3.86 -10.64 -2.21
CA ARG A 77 -3.07 -11.84 -2.51
C ARG A 77 -3.18 -12.87 -1.39
N PRO A 78 -3.70 -14.08 -1.63
CA PRO A 78 -3.62 -15.17 -0.66
C PRO A 78 -2.15 -15.51 -0.32
N VAL A 79 -1.85 -15.64 0.97
CA VAL A 79 -0.54 -16.11 1.44
C VAL A 79 -0.64 -17.62 1.65
N ARG A 80 0.01 -18.39 0.78
CA ARG A 80 -0.04 -19.86 0.79
C ARG A 80 1.12 -20.48 1.57
N SER A 81 2.21 -19.72 1.75
CA SER A 81 3.41 -20.11 2.47
C SER A 81 3.23 -20.17 3.99
N GLN A 82 2.13 -19.64 4.53
CA GLN A 82 1.84 -19.65 5.96
C GLN A 82 0.49 -20.34 6.26
N PRO A 83 0.39 -21.06 7.40
CA PRO A 83 -0.88 -21.60 7.87
C PRO A 83 -1.83 -20.47 8.32
N GLY A 84 -3.14 -20.73 8.31
CA GLY A 84 -4.13 -19.80 8.88
C GLY A 84 -4.89 -18.93 7.89
N GLN A 85 -4.85 -19.24 6.59
CA GLN A 85 -5.61 -18.54 5.54
C GLN A 85 -5.31 -17.02 5.53
N GLU A 86 -4.03 -16.68 5.72
CA GLU A 86 -3.56 -15.30 5.65
C GLU A 86 -3.66 -14.77 4.22
N TYR A 87 -3.79 -13.45 4.09
CA TYR A 87 -3.77 -12.77 2.82
C TYR A 87 -3.19 -11.37 2.97
N LEU A 88 -2.64 -10.86 1.88
CA LEU A 88 -2.16 -9.49 1.79
C LEU A 88 -3.30 -8.58 1.35
N LEU A 89 -3.39 -7.42 1.98
CA LEU A 89 -4.02 -6.23 1.42
C LEU A 89 -2.91 -5.25 1.03
N VAL A 90 -2.84 -4.91 -0.24
CA VAL A 90 -1.81 -4.03 -0.79
C VAL A 90 -2.47 -2.82 -1.43
N HIS A 91 -1.95 -1.63 -1.14
CA HIS A 91 -2.28 -0.44 -1.89
C HIS A 91 -0.99 0.33 -2.16
N SER A 92 -0.84 0.81 -3.39
CA SER A 92 0.31 1.63 -3.79
C SER A 92 -0.17 2.89 -4.48
N GLY A 93 0.61 3.96 -4.34
CA GLY A 93 0.44 5.22 -5.04
C GLY A 93 1.79 5.71 -5.51
N ARG A 94 1.85 6.24 -6.72
CA ARG A 94 3.10 6.70 -7.33
C ARG A 94 2.85 8.00 -8.07
N ASP A 95 3.68 8.99 -7.76
CA ASP A 95 3.83 10.22 -8.50
C ASP A 95 5.32 10.42 -8.79
N GLU A 96 5.64 11.43 -9.60
CA GLU A 96 7.04 11.81 -9.83
C GLU A 96 7.71 12.18 -8.50
N GLY A 97 8.80 11.49 -8.20
CA GLY A 97 9.55 11.63 -6.97
C GLY A 97 8.88 11.05 -5.72
N LEU A 98 7.83 10.22 -5.87
CA LEU A 98 7.12 9.66 -4.71
C LEU A 98 6.66 8.22 -4.93
N LEU A 99 6.83 7.40 -3.90
CA LEU A 99 6.15 6.12 -3.76
C LEU A 99 5.52 6.04 -2.38
N ALA A 100 4.23 5.73 -2.35
CA ALA A 100 3.51 5.31 -1.16
C ALA A 100 3.12 3.83 -1.32
N LEU A 101 3.42 3.02 -0.30
CA LEU A 101 3.07 1.61 -0.29
C LEU A 101 2.59 1.23 1.11
N ILE A 102 1.45 0.55 1.18
CA ILE A 102 0.94 -0.09 2.38
C ILE A 102 0.68 -1.57 2.08
N VAL A 103 1.16 -2.43 2.98
CA VAL A 103 0.96 -3.88 2.92
C VAL A 103 0.48 -4.34 4.28
N LEU A 104 -0.70 -4.97 4.33
CA LEU A 104 -1.34 -5.42 5.56
C LEU A 104 -1.58 -6.92 5.52
N LEU A 105 -1.48 -7.55 6.70
CA LEU A 105 -1.75 -8.97 6.93
C LEU A 105 -2.84 -9.08 8.01
N PRO A 106 -4.12 -9.10 7.63
CA PRO A 106 -5.22 -8.98 8.58
C PRO A 106 -5.29 -10.12 9.61
N ARG A 107 -4.94 -11.37 9.25
CA ARG A 107 -5.07 -12.51 10.19
C ARG A 107 -4.02 -12.45 11.30
N SER A 108 -2.77 -12.20 10.95
CA SER A 108 -1.64 -12.07 11.87
C SER A 108 -1.56 -10.69 12.54
N ARG A 109 -2.44 -9.75 12.13
CA ARG A 109 -2.52 -8.37 12.64
C ARG A 109 -1.20 -7.59 12.50
N ARG A 110 -0.53 -7.78 11.36
CA ARG A 110 0.74 -7.12 11.03
C ARG A 110 0.57 -6.26 9.79
N GLY A 111 1.50 -5.35 9.57
CA GLY A 111 1.53 -4.53 8.37
C GLY A 111 2.79 -3.70 8.29
N LEU A 112 3.01 -3.10 7.12
CA LEU A 112 4.14 -2.26 6.80
C LEU A 112 3.66 -1.10 5.92
N VAL A 113 4.08 0.11 6.28
CA VAL A 113 3.91 1.31 5.45
C VAL A 113 5.30 1.78 5.05
N ILE A 114 5.47 2.07 3.76
CA ILE A 114 6.69 2.63 3.19
C ILE A 114 6.30 3.88 2.41
N LEU A 115 6.96 5.00 2.73
CA LEU A 115 6.89 6.24 1.98
C LEU A 115 8.30 6.60 1.54
N THR A 116 8.50 6.85 0.25
CA THR A 116 9.78 7.35 -0.27
C THR A 116 9.55 8.64 -1.05
N ASN A 117 10.51 9.55 -0.97
CA ASN A 117 10.50 10.85 -1.62
C ASN A 117 11.45 10.91 -2.83
N ALA A 118 11.64 9.79 -3.53
CA ALA A 118 12.42 9.73 -4.76
C ALA A 118 11.85 8.69 -5.73
N ASP A 119 11.98 8.93 -7.03
CA ASP A 119 11.57 7.98 -8.08
C ASP A 119 12.27 6.62 -7.95
N ASN A 120 13.52 6.65 -7.46
CA ASN A 120 14.33 5.46 -7.23
C ASN A 120 13.97 4.72 -5.93
N GLY A 121 13.06 5.29 -5.12
CA GLY A 121 12.67 4.73 -3.83
C GLY A 121 12.01 3.36 -3.90
N GLY A 122 11.45 2.98 -5.06
CA GLY A 122 10.88 1.65 -5.26
C GLY A 122 11.87 0.50 -5.04
N GLN A 123 13.15 0.70 -5.37
CA GLN A 123 14.19 -0.32 -5.14
C GLN A 123 14.40 -0.57 -3.64
N VAL A 124 14.45 0.51 -2.86
CA VAL A 124 14.56 0.46 -1.39
C VAL A 124 13.30 -0.15 -0.79
N ALA A 125 12.12 0.23 -1.28
CA ALA A 125 10.84 -0.28 -0.79
C ALA A 125 10.75 -1.81 -0.93
N ILE A 126 11.19 -2.36 -2.07
CA ILE A 126 11.24 -3.81 -2.29
C ILE A 126 12.18 -4.50 -1.29
N GLN A 127 13.37 -3.93 -1.04
CA GLN A 127 14.32 -4.50 -0.08
C GLN A 127 13.77 -4.49 1.35
N VAL A 128 13.18 -3.37 1.78
CA VAL A 128 12.57 -3.24 3.11
C VAL A 128 11.40 -4.21 3.27
N LEU A 129 10.55 -4.33 2.25
CA LEU A 129 9.41 -5.24 2.24
C LEU A 129 9.85 -6.69 2.47
N ARG A 130 10.86 -7.15 1.72
CA ARG A 130 11.40 -8.52 1.82
C ARG A 130 12.04 -8.77 3.19
N ALA A 131 12.84 -7.83 3.68
CA ALA A 131 13.51 -7.95 4.97
C ALA A 131 12.53 -7.97 6.15
N THR A 132 11.36 -7.35 6.02
CA THR A 132 10.41 -7.17 7.14
C THR A 132 9.33 -8.26 7.18
N LEU A 133 8.73 -8.60 6.03
CA LEU A 133 7.58 -9.52 6.01
C LEU A 133 8.00 -10.98 5.82
N ASN A 134 9.17 -11.24 5.23
CA ASN A 134 9.71 -12.58 4.98
C ASN A 134 8.68 -13.52 4.31
N LEU A 135 8.04 -13.03 3.25
CA LEU A 135 7.03 -13.75 2.47
C LEU A 135 7.55 -14.08 1.07
N PRO A 136 7.62 -15.36 0.67
CA PRO A 136 7.97 -15.77 -0.68
C PRO A 136 7.06 -15.17 -1.77
N GLU A 137 5.79 -14.91 -1.47
CA GLU A 137 4.81 -14.32 -2.39
C GLU A 137 5.06 -12.84 -2.73
N LEU A 138 6.02 -12.22 -2.03
CA LEU A 138 6.51 -10.86 -2.28
C LEU A 138 7.88 -10.87 -2.99
N ALA A 139 8.41 -12.05 -3.30
CA ALA A 139 9.57 -12.20 -4.19
C ALA A 139 9.16 -11.89 -5.65
N PRO A 140 10.12 -11.47 -6.50
CA PRO A 140 9.83 -11.07 -7.89
C PRO A 140 9.42 -12.26 -8.76
#